data_AF-A0A2V6CNG4-F1
#
_entry.id   AF-A0A2V6CNG4-F1
#
_cell.length_a   1.000
_cell.length_b   1.000
_cell.length_c   1.000
_cell.angle_alpha   90.00
_cell.angle_beta   90.00
_cell.angle_gamma   90.00
#
_symmetry.space_group_name_H-M   'P 1'
#
loop_
_entity.id
_entity.type
_entity.pdbx_description
1 polymer ?
#
loop_
_entity_poly.entity_id
_entity_poly.type
_entity_poly.pdbx_seq_one_letter_code
_entity_poly.pdbx_strand_id
1 'polypeptide(L)'
;MKERIVPIFFFALVSIVCLAAEPAKSADGNDSWKLATERNGVTIYSRPHSGSSLKEFKAVGEIAAPSRAVCEVIEDVDAYPSFMPYMAECRLLRRESDSLLSYQRISPKVCCDRDFTLRTYKTSWPGLAGLVYSNRWESANALGP
;
A
#
# COMPACT_ATOMS: atom_id res chain seq x y z
N MET A 1 71.50 4.73 26.22
CA MET A 1 71.02 4.98 27.59
C MET A 1 70.56 6.42 27.71
N LYS A 2 69.24 6.66 27.74
CA LYS A 2 68.60 7.69 28.57
C LYS A 2 67.08 7.60 28.36
N GLU A 3 66.42 7.48 29.49
CA GLU A 3 65.02 7.16 29.69
C GLU A 3 64.07 8.32 29.36
N ARG A 4 62.89 7.89 28.93
CA ARG A 4 61.55 8.50 28.93
C ARG A 4 61.32 9.73 29.81
N ILE A 5 60.58 10.71 29.27
CA ILE A 5 59.46 11.41 29.94
C ILE A 5 58.34 11.58 28.91
N VAL A 6 57.14 11.09 29.23
CA VAL A 6 55.89 11.29 28.49
C VAL A 6 55.12 12.44 29.14
N PRO A 7 54.56 13.39 28.37
CA PRO A 7 53.41 14.15 28.81
C PRO A 7 52.16 13.71 28.03
N ILE A 8 51.20 13.20 28.80
CA ILE A 8 49.82 12.94 28.39
C ILE A 8 49.20 14.29 28.02
N PHE A 9 48.89 14.49 26.74
CA PHE A 9 48.05 15.62 26.31
C PHE A 9 46.62 15.14 26.09
N PHE A 10 45.76 15.62 26.98
CA PHE A 10 44.32 15.37 27.03
C PHE A 10 43.65 16.05 25.83
N PHE A 11 43.31 15.29 24.79
CA PHE A 11 42.59 15.82 23.62
C PHE A 11 41.08 15.83 23.93
N ALA A 12 40.62 16.89 24.60
CA ALA A 12 39.18 17.15 24.74
C ALA A 12 38.65 17.82 23.47
N LEU A 13 38.27 17.01 22.47
CA LEU A 13 37.57 17.48 21.29
C LEU A 13 36.07 17.64 21.64
N VAL A 14 35.67 18.85 22.01
CA VAL A 14 34.24 19.22 22.12
C VAL A 14 33.69 19.30 20.69
N SER A 15 33.14 18.19 20.20
CA SER A 15 32.31 18.19 19.00
C SER A 15 30.96 18.81 19.36
N ILE A 16 30.81 20.10 19.06
CA ILE A 16 29.50 20.75 18.96
C ILE A 16 28.76 20.03 17.82
N VAL A 17 27.88 19.11 18.18
CA VAL A 17 26.87 18.60 17.26
C VAL A 17 25.88 19.74 17.05
N CYS A 18 26.13 20.57 16.04
CA CYS A 18 25.12 21.43 15.49
C CYS A 18 24.02 20.53 14.93
N LEU A 19 22.93 20.33 15.69
CA LEU A 19 21.63 20.00 15.11
C LEU A 19 21.24 21.18 14.23
N ALA A 20 21.75 21.19 12.99
CA ALA A 20 21.14 21.95 11.92
C ALA A 20 19.77 21.31 11.72
N ALA A 21 18.72 21.92 12.29
CA ALA A 21 17.37 21.62 11.89
C ALA A 21 17.32 21.87 10.39
N GLU A 22 17.21 20.80 9.61
CA GLU A 22 16.95 20.92 8.18
C GLU A 22 15.72 21.81 8.04
N PRO A 23 15.79 22.93 7.30
CA PRO A 23 14.60 23.72 7.06
C PRO A 23 13.58 22.77 6.45
N ALA A 24 12.43 22.64 7.11
CA ALA A 24 11.31 21.85 6.63
C ALA A 24 11.11 22.26 5.17
N LYS A 25 11.48 21.36 4.26
CA LYS A 25 11.28 21.54 2.84
C LYS A 25 9.78 21.81 2.73
N SER A 26 9.43 23.05 2.41
CA SER A 26 8.07 23.47 2.18
C SER A 26 7.47 22.41 1.27
N ALA A 27 6.44 21.73 1.77
CA ALA A 27 5.67 20.80 0.98
C ALA A 27 5.14 21.60 -0.19
N ASP A 28 5.80 21.49 -1.33
CA ASP A 28 5.26 21.97 -2.58
C ASP A 28 3.95 21.22 -2.74
N GLY A 29 2.85 21.93 -2.48
CA GLY A 29 1.48 21.44 -2.26
C GLY A 29 0.84 20.92 -3.53
N ASN A 30 1.60 20.17 -4.31
CA ASN A 30 1.12 19.51 -5.48
C ASN A 30 0.68 18.10 -5.07
N ASP A 31 -0.61 17.99 -4.73
CA ASP A 31 -1.40 16.77 -4.46
C ASP A 31 -1.49 15.82 -5.69
N SER A 32 -0.55 15.95 -6.61
CA SER A 32 -0.47 15.20 -7.85
C SER A 32 0.21 13.85 -7.65
N TRP A 33 -0.18 12.92 -8.51
CA TRP A 33 0.45 11.61 -8.63
C TRP A 33 1.90 11.74 -9.06
N LYS A 34 2.84 11.24 -8.24
CA LYS A 34 4.26 11.17 -8.55
C LYS A 34 4.67 9.73 -8.84
N LEU A 35 5.49 9.52 -9.86
CA LEU A 35 6.04 8.20 -10.16
C LEU A 35 6.84 7.69 -8.95
N ALA A 36 6.49 6.52 -8.43
CA ALA A 36 7.17 5.86 -7.33
C ALA A 36 8.12 4.78 -7.82
N THR A 37 7.67 3.93 -8.75
CA THR A 37 8.50 2.90 -9.40
C THR A 37 7.84 2.41 -10.69
N GLU A 38 8.64 1.88 -11.60
CA GLU A 38 8.17 1.12 -12.75
C GLU A 38 8.98 -0.17 -12.87
N ARG A 39 8.30 -1.31 -12.88
CA ARG A 39 8.96 -2.62 -12.96
C ARG A 39 8.00 -3.67 -13.49
N ASN A 40 8.51 -4.58 -14.33
CA ASN A 40 7.76 -5.73 -14.85
C ASN A 40 6.41 -5.33 -15.52
N GLY A 41 6.39 -4.21 -16.26
CA GLY A 41 5.18 -3.73 -16.94
C GLY A 41 4.12 -3.10 -16.02
N VAL A 42 4.46 -2.83 -14.75
CA VAL A 42 3.59 -2.11 -13.80
C VAL A 42 4.25 -0.80 -13.39
N THR A 43 3.53 0.30 -13.59
CA THR A 43 3.92 1.64 -13.15
C THR A 43 3.12 2.01 -11.90
N ILE A 44 3.82 2.33 -10.82
CA ILE A 44 3.23 2.72 -9.53
C ILE A 44 3.46 4.21 -9.31
N TYR A 45 2.37 4.92 -9.05
CA TYR A 45 2.37 6.30 -8.60
C TYR A 45 1.99 6.37 -7.12
N SER A 46 2.47 7.40 -6.43
CA SER A 46 2.01 7.71 -5.07
C SER A 46 1.76 9.21 -4.92
N ARG A 47 0.88 9.56 -3.97
CA ARG A 47 0.68 10.95 -3.53
C ARG A 47 0.38 10.99 -2.02
N PRO A 48 0.62 12.13 -1.35
CA PRO A 48 0.13 12.34 0.01
C PRO A 48 -1.39 12.19 0.09
N HIS A 49 -1.90 11.77 1.26
CA HIS A 49 -3.33 11.81 1.57
C HIS A 49 -3.54 12.80 2.70
N SER A 50 -4.23 13.92 2.41
CA SER A 50 -4.50 14.93 3.43
C SER A 50 -5.28 14.33 4.60
N GLY A 51 -4.78 14.51 5.82
CA GLY A 51 -5.39 13.95 7.03
C GLY A 51 -4.99 12.52 7.38
N SER A 52 -4.07 11.89 6.63
CA SER A 52 -3.50 10.58 6.97
C SER A 52 -1.97 10.61 6.97
N SER A 53 -1.36 9.79 7.83
CA SER A 53 0.08 9.50 7.76
C SER A 53 0.43 8.54 6.62
N LEU A 54 -0.57 7.94 5.97
CA LEU A 54 -0.41 7.02 4.85
C LEU A 54 -0.50 7.76 3.51
N LYS A 55 0.20 7.22 2.50
CA LYS A 55 0.11 7.69 1.11
C LYS A 55 -1.00 6.96 0.37
N GLU A 56 -1.52 7.59 -0.68
CA GLU A 56 -2.29 6.90 -1.70
C GLU A 56 -1.38 6.31 -2.76
N PHE A 57 -1.80 5.19 -3.36
CA PHE A 57 -1.08 4.50 -4.42
C PHE A 57 -2.00 4.24 -5.60
N LYS A 58 -1.44 4.34 -6.82
CA LYS A 58 -2.09 3.98 -8.08
C LYS A 58 -1.15 3.13 -8.90
N ALA A 59 -1.51 1.87 -9.13
CA ALA A 59 -0.78 0.97 -10.02
C ALA A 59 -1.50 0.91 -11.37
N VAL A 60 -0.74 1.01 -12.46
CA VAL A 60 -1.23 0.89 -13.84
C VAL A 60 -0.38 -0.16 -14.55
N GLY A 61 -1.01 -1.08 -15.25
CA GLY A 61 -0.34 -2.11 -16.03
C GLY A 61 -1.31 -2.79 -16.99
N GLU A 62 -0.77 -3.52 -17.96
CA GLU A 62 -1.55 -4.26 -18.93
C GLU A 62 -1.61 -5.74 -18.58
N ILE A 63 -2.79 -6.34 -18.74
CA ILE A 63 -3.01 -7.78 -18.58
C ILE A 63 -3.48 -8.29 -19.94
N ALA A 64 -2.80 -9.30 -20.48
CA ALA A 64 -3.16 -9.94 -21.75
C ALA A 64 -4.38 -10.87 -21.59
N ALA A 65 -5.52 -10.30 -21.19
CA ALA A 65 -6.79 -11.00 -21.01
C ALA A 65 -7.98 -10.04 -21.25
N PRO A 66 -9.16 -10.55 -21.65
CA PRO A 66 -10.37 -9.73 -21.70
C PRO A 66 -10.71 -9.14 -20.32
N SER A 67 -11.20 -7.89 -20.29
CA SER A 67 -11.56 -7.20 -19.04
C SER A 67 -12.56 -7.99 -18.18
N ARG A 68 -13.47 -8.72 -18.83
CA ARG A 68 -14.41 -9.64 -18.17
C ARG A 68 -13.70 -10.75 -17.39
N ALA A 69 -12.70 -11.39 -17.98
CA ALA A 69 -11.97 -12.47 -17.32
C ALA A 69 -11.20 -11.96 -16.10
N VAL A 70 -10.59 -10.76 -16.21
CA VAL A 70 -9.94 -10.10 -15.07
C VAL A 70 -10.96 -9.80 -13.97
N CYS A 71 -12.13 -9.28 -14.35
CA CYS A 71 -13.22 -8.98 -13.41
C CYS A 71 -13.72 -10.24 -12.69
N GLU A 72 -13.89 -11.36 -13.40
CA GLU A 72 -14.30 -12.64 -12.82
C GLU A 72 -13.28 -13.16 -11.77
N VAL A 73 -11.97 -12.99 -12.01
CA VAL A 73 -10.92 -13.33 -11.02
C VAL A 73 -10.97 -12.42 -9.79
N ILE A 74 -11.23 -11.12 -9.96
CA ILE A 74 -11.36 -10.16 -8.85
C ILE A 74 -12.67 -10.40 -8.07
N GLU A 75 -13.70 -11.00 -8.67
CA GLU A 75 -14.95 -11.31 -7.98
C GLU A 75 -14.94 -12.66 -7.24
N ASP A 76 -13.99 -13.52 -7.56
CA ASP A 76 -13.76 -14.79 -6.89
C ASP A 76 -12.91 -14.60 -5.62
N VAL A 77 -13.51 -13.91 -4.64
CA VAL A 77 -12.83 -13.56 -3.38
C VAL A 77 -12.35 -14.78 -2.61
N ASP A 78 -13.04 -15.91 -2.70
CA ASP A 78 -12.66 -17.16 -2.02
C ASP A 78 -11.34 -17.73 -2.58
N ALA A 79 -11.00 -17.44 -3.84
CA ALA A 79 -9.76 -17.86 -4.47
C ALA A 79 -8.54 -16.98 -4.13
N TYR A 80 -8.73 -15.81 -3.50
CA TYR A 80 -7.65 -14.86 -3.24
C TYR A 80 -6.42 -15.45 -2.52
N PRO A 81 -6.55 -16.32 -1.49
CA PRO A 81 -5.38 -16.90 -0.82
C PRO A 81 -4.46 -17.71 -1.73
N SER A 82 -4.93 -18.15 -2.90
CA SER A 82 -4.12 -18.91 -3.85
C SER A 82 -3.10 -18.06 -4.61
N PHE A 83 -3.31 -16.74 -4.71
CA PHE A 83 -2.47 -15.86 -5.54
C PHE A 83 -2.16 -14.49 -4.96
N MET A 84 -2.99 -13.95 -4.05
CA MET A 84 -2.75 -12.64 -3.44
C MET A 84 -1.69 -12.74 -2.33
N PRO A 85 -0.60 -11.95 -2.39
CA PRO A 85 0.43 -11.97 -1.36
C PRO A 85 -0.13 -11.69 0.03
N TYR A 86 0.33 -12.45 1.03
CA TYR A 86 -0.03 -12.31 2.44
C TYR A 86 -1.51 -12.56 2.79
N MET A 87 -2.37 -12.92 1.84
CA MET A 87 -3.77 -13.24 2.09
C MET A 87 -3.86 -14.63 2.74
N ALA A 88 -4.09 -14.68 4.05
CA ALA A 88 -4.23 -15.93 4.78
C ALA A 88 -5.62 -16.55 4.61
N GLU A 89 -6.63 -15.70 4.46
CA GLU A 89 -8.02 -16.10 4.29
C GLU A 89 -8.79 -14.97 3.60
N CYS A 90 -9.70 -15.34 2.70
CA CYS A 90 -10.67 -14.43 2.13
C CYS A 90 -11.94 -15.24 1.91
N ARG A 91 -13.07 -14.75 2.42
CA ARG A 91 -14.33 -15.49 2.43
C ARG A 91 -15.48 -14.61 2.01
N LEU A 92 -16.26 -15.06 1.03
CA LEU A 92 -17.53 -14.46 0.68
C LEU A 92 -18.54 -14.69 1.82
N LEU A 93 -19.03 -13.61 2.40
CA LEU A 93 -20.04 -13.65 3.46
C LEU A 93 -21.47 -13.57 2.90
N ARG A 94 -21.67 -12.67 1.92
CA ARG A 94 -22.98 -12.41 1.33
C ARG A 94 -22.82 -11.81 -0.06
N ARG A 95 -23.73 -12.18 -0.97
CA ARG A 95 -23.99 -11.43 -2.21
C ARG A 95 -25.26 -10.63 -2.04
N GLU A 96 -25.18 -9.35 -2.37
CA GLU A 96 -26.31 -8.43 -2.41
C GLU A 96 -26.54 -7.99 -3.86
N SER A 97 -27.60 -7.22 -4.12
CA SER A 97 -27.99 -6.87 -5.49
C SER A 97 -26.93 -6.08 -6.26
N ASP A 98 -26.16 -5.22 -5.57
CA ASP A 98 -25.17 -4.31 -6.15
C ASP A 98 -23.78 -4.42 -5.50
N SER A 99 -23.64 -5.32 -4.53
CA SER A 99 -22.43 -5.44 -3.72
C SER A 99 -22.18 -6.85 -3.21
N LEU A 100 -20.93 -7.10 -2.80
CA LEU A 100 -20.53 -8.31 -2.10
C LEU A 100 -19.96 -7.93 -0.74
N LEU A 101 -20.22 -8.76 0.26
CA LEU A 101 -19.63 -8.64 1.59
C LEU A 101 -18.59 -9.75 1.75
N SER A 102 -17.36 -9.41 2.10
CA SER A 102 -16.25 -10.36 2.24
C SER A 102 -15.47 -10.13 3.53
N TYR A 103 -15.10 -11.21 4.22
CA TYR A 103 -14.14 -11.20 5.32
C TYR A 103 -12.74 -11.49 4.74
N GLN A 104 -11.71 -10.78 5.22
CA GLN A 104 -10.34 -10.97 4.79
C GLN A 104 -9.40 -10.97 5.99
N ARG A 105 -8.42 -11.87 6.00
CA ARG A 105 -7.35 -11.91 6.99
C ARG A 105 -5.99 -11.93 6.30
N ILE A 106 -5.16 -10.94 6.64
CA ILE A 106 -3.82 -10.75 6.11
C ILE A 106 -2.79 -11.18 7.16
N SER A 107 -1.81 -11.97 6.74
CA SER A 107 -0.72 -12.47 7.58
C SER A 107 0.65 -12.13 6.95
N PRO A 108 1.21 -10.94 7.26
CA PRO A 108 2.46 -10.48 6.67
C PRO A 108 3.72 -11.15 7.27
N LYS A 109 3.57 -12.00 8.30
CA LYS A 109 4.64 -12.76 8.99
C LYS A 109 5.75 -11.94 9.67
N VAL A 110 5.65 -10.61 9.64
CA VAL A 110 6.56 -9.68 10.34
C VAL A 110 5.88 -8.92 11.49
N CYS A 111 4.55 -9.02 11.57
CA CYS A 111 3.72 -8.51 12.65
C CYS A 111 2.47 -9.39 12.78
N CYS A 112 1.67 -9.14 13.82
CA CYS A 112 0.43 -9.89 14.04
C CYS A 112 -0.52 -9.76 12.84
N ASP A 113 -1.29 -10.81 12.61
CA ASP A 113 -2.36 -10.84 11.61
C ASP A 113 -3.34 -9.66 11.80
N ARG A 114 -3.94 -9.24 10.69
CA ARG A 114 -4.98 -8.22 10.64
C ARG A 114 -6.14 -8.75 9.82
N ASP A 115 -7.35 -8.47 10.26
CA ASP A 115 -8.54 -8.79 9.52
C ASP A 115 -9.46 -7.59 9.41
N PHE A 116 -10.35 -7.68 8.42
CA PHE A 116 -11.37 -6.68 8.15
C PHE A 116 -12.46 -7.31 7.30
N THR A 117 -13.63 -6.69 7.33
CA THR A 117 -14.75 -7.04 6.45
C THR A 117 -14.97 -5.88 5.49
N LEU A 118 -15.04 -6.16 4.19
CA LEU A 118 -15.31 -5.17 3.15
C LEU A 118 -16.66 -5.41 2.49
N ARG A 119 -17.39 -4.31 2.27
CA ARG A 119 -18.45 -4.25 1.28
C ARG A 119 -17.87 -3.71 -0.01
N THR A 120 -17.98 -4.46 -1.10
CA THR A 120 -17.48 -4.06 -2.43
C THR A 120 -18.65 -3.86 -3.37
N TYR A 121 -18.78 -2.66 -3.90
CA TYR A 121 -19.71 -2.25 -4.94
C TYR A 121 -19.07 -2.39 -6.31
N LYS A 122 -19.83 -2.89 -7.27
CA LYS A 122 -19.40 -3.05 -8.66
C LYS A 122 -20.15 -2.07 -9.56
N THR A 123 -19.42 -1.41 -10.45
CA THR A 123 -20.01 -0.69 -11.58
C THR A 123 -19.33 -1.11 -12.88
N SER A 124 -20.06 -1.00 -13.99
CA SER A 124 -19.50 -1.24 -15.31
C SER A 124 -20.14 -0.34 -16.36
N TRP A 125 -19.36 0.05 -17.36
CA TRP A 125 -19.83 0.88 -18.48
C TRP A 125 -19.09 0.52 -19.77
N PRO A 126 -19.67 0.81 -20.96
CA PRO A 126 -18.97 0.65 -22.23
C PRO A 126 -17.76 1.58 -22.33
N GLY A 127 -16.63 1.06 -22.77
CA GLY A 127 -15.42 1.80 -23.12
C GLY A 127 -14.96 1.46 -24.54
N LEU A 128 -13.87 2.09 -24.97
CA LEU A 128 -13.33 1.96 -26.34
C LEU A 128 -12.98 0.52 -26.73
N ALA A 129 -12.59 -0.32 -25.75
CA ALA A 129 -12.12 -1.69 -25.97
C ALA A 129 -13.02 -2.76 -25.33
N GLY A 130 -14.29 -2.43 -25.05
CA GLY A 130 -15.25 -3.31 -24.37
C GLY A 130 -15.71 -2.74 -23.03
N LEU A 131 -16.21 -3.60 -22.13
CA LEU A 131 -16.69 -3.15 -20.82
C LEU A 131 -15.52 -2.78 -19.90
N VAL A 132 -15.65 -1.62 -19.27
CA VAL A 132 -14.82 -1.20 -18.14
C VAL A 132 -15.52 -1.62 -16.86
N TYR A 133 -14.76 -2.16 -15.91
CA TYR A 133 -15.24 -2.55 -14.58
C TYR A 133 -14.56 -1.70 -13.52
N SER A 134 -15.30 -1.35 -12.47
CA SER A 134 -14.78 -0.64 -11.31
C SER A 134 -15.35 -1.24 -10.03
N ASN A 135 -14.47 -1.45 -9.07
CA ASN A 135 -14.83 -1.89 -7.72
C ASN A 135 -14.52 -0.76 -6.74
N ARG A 136 -15.54 -0.33 -6.01
CA ARG A 136 -15.41 0.60 -4.87
C ARG A 136 -15.73 -0.17 -3.61
N TRP A 137 -14.93 0.00 -2.56
CA TRP A 137 -15.12 -0.72 -1.31
C TRP A 137 -15.18 0.22 -0.11
N GLU A 138 -15.85 -0.25 0.93
CA GLU A 138 -15.90 0.40 2.23
C GLU A 138 -15.80 -0.64 3.35
N SER A 139 -15.34 -0.20 4.52
CA SER A 139 -15.27 -1.06 5.70
C SER A 139 -16.68 -1.42 6.17
N ALA A 140 -16.90 -2.69 6.46
CA ALA A 140 -18.15 -3.24 6.98
C ALA A 140 -17.88 -4.17 8.17
N ASN A 141 -16.90 -3.84 9.00
CA ASN A 141 -16.43 -4.66 10.13
C ASN A 141 -17.54 -5.05 11.11
N ALA A 142 -18.57 -4.22 11.29
CA ALA A 142 -19.71 -4.54 12.14
C ALA A 142 -20.57 -5.71 11.64
N LEU A 143 -20.36 -6.17 10.39
CA LEU A 143 -21.05 -7.30 9.77
C LEU A 143 -20.12 -8.51 9.61
N GLY A 144 -18.89 -8.43 10.14
CA GLY A 144 -17.90 -9.49 10.12
C GLY A 144 -18.06 -10.49 11.27
N PRO A 145 -17.31 -11.61 11.22
CA PRO A 145 -17.20 -12.57 12.33
C PRO A 145 -16.51 -11.97 13.56
#